data_AF-A0A920MT06-F1
#
_entry.id   AF-A0A920MT06-F1
#
_cell.length_a   1.000
_cell.length_b   1.000
_cell.length_c   1.000
_cell.angle_alpha   90.00
_cell.angle_beta   90.00
_cell.angle_gamma   90.00
#
_symmetry.space_group_name_H-M   'P 1'
#
loop_
_entity.id
_entity.type
_entity.pdbx_description
1 polymer ?
#
loop_
_entity_poly.entity_id
_entity_poly.type
_entity_poly.pdbx_seq_one_letter_code
_entity_poly.pdbx_strand_id
1 'polypeptide(L)'
;MLEFDFPNELDQDEPKHDFMFIRDPFISDQNGTAVILRAGEPQRRVENKIVKIYLEIMGINIVEIPDEKGIRADGGEFYFCAKDNVLFSGLQRNTKGRCRSCSRSIECKKNNHIKRRWLSLRYIFHSCY
;
A
#
# COMPACT_ATOMS: atom_id res chain seq x y z
N MET A 1 18.23 12.31 -6.20
CA MET A 1 16.79 12.36 -5.87
C MET A 1 16.06 12.24 -7.20
N LEU A 2 15.10 11.33 -7.32
CA LEU A 2 14.28 11.21 -8.52
C LEU A 2 13.01 12.02 -8.27
N GLU A 3 12.68 12.90 -9.19
CA GLU A 3 11.49 13.75 -9.12
C GLU A 3 10.62 13.46 -10.35
N PHE A 4 9.31 13.45 -10.14
CA PHE A 4 8.33 13.26 -11.20
C PHE A 4 7.43 14.48 -11.23
N ASP A 5 7.16 14.99 -12.43
CA ASP A 5 6.12 16.00 -12.62
C ASP A 5 4.75 15.43 -12.25
N PHE A 6 3.85 16.32 -11.84
CA PHE A 6 2.47 15.92 -11.55
C PHE A 6 1.81 15.37 -12.84
N PRO A 7 1.06 14.25 -12.78
CA PRO A 7 0.53 13.62 -13.98
C PRO A 7 -0.54 14.48 -14.65
N ASN A 8 -0.38 14.75 -15.95
CA ASN A 8 -1.35 15.52 -16.73
C ASN A 8 -2.74 14.86 -16.75
N GLU A 9 -2.82 13.53 -16.64
CA GLU A 9 -4.08 12.78 -16.58
C GLU A 9 -4.88 13.07 -15.30
N LEU A 10 -4.21 13.56 -14.27
CA LEU A 10 -4.80 13.93 -12.99
C LEU A 10 -5.00 15.45 -12.86
N ASP A 11 -4.27 16.24 -13.66
CA ASP A 11 -4.36 17.70 -13.69
C ASP A 11 -5.58 18.16 -14.51
N GLN A 12 -6.76 18.05 -13.90
CA GLN A 12 -8.05 18.40 -14.50
C GLN A 12 -8.74 19.47 -13.66
N ASP A 13 -9.59 20.30 -14.29
CA ASP A 13 -10.32 21.39 -13.61
C ASP A 13 -11.17 20.90 -12.42
N GLU A 14 -11.69 19.67 -12.50
CA GLU A 14 -12.39 18.98 -11.41
C GLU A 14 -11.66 17.67 -11.06
N PRO A 15 -10.65 17.70 -10.17
CA PRO A 15 -9.89 16.51 -9.82
C PRO A 15 -10.75 15.54 -9.01
N LYS A 16 -10.84 14.28 -9.48
CA LYS A 16 -11.58 13.18 -8.83
C LYS A 16 -10.63 12.08 -8.35
N HIS A 17 -9.50 12.48 -7.79
CA HIS A 17 -8.46 11.59 -7.32
C HIS A 17 -7.89 12.07 -5.98
N ASP A 18 -7.23 11.16 -5.29
CA ASP A 18 -6.56 11.35 -4.01
C ASP A 18 -5.04 11.11 -4.15
N PHE A 19 -4.48 11.45 -5.31
CA PHE A 19 -3.10 11.12 -5.70
C PHE A 19 -2.01 11.65 -4.75
N MET A 20 -2.27 12.73 -4.00
CA MET A 20 -1.37 13.20 -2.94
C MET A 20 -1.11 12.13 -1.87
N PHE A 21 -2.03 11.17 -1.70
CA PHE A 21 -1.86 10.02 -0.82
C PHE A 21 -1.15 8.87 -1.54
N ILE A 22 0.10 9.12 -1.95
CA ILE A 22 0.93 8.19 -2.74
C ILE A 22 1.16 6.81 -2.08
N ARG A 23 0.89 6.70 -0.77
CA ARG A 23 0.99 5.44 -0.01
C ARG A 23 -0.21 4.52 -0.18
N ASP A 24 -1.35 5.02 -0.64
CA ASP A 24 -2.56 4.21 -0.77
C ASP A 24 -2.46 3.18 -1.92
N PRO A 25 -1.84 3.50 -3.07
CA PRO A 25 -1.72 2.56 -4.19
C PRO A 25 -0.80 1.35 -3.95
N PHE A 26 0.14 1.38 -3.00
CA PHE A 26 1.14 0.31 -2.87
C PHE A 26 1.70 0.12 -1.45
N ILE A 27 2.36 -1.02 -1.22
CA ILE A 27 3.19 -1.28 -0.03
C ILE A 27 4.56 -1.73 -0.53
N SER A 28 5.64 -1.23 0.06
CA SER A 28 6.99 -1.72 -0.24
C SER A 28 7.55 -2.56 0.91
N ASP A 29 8.36 -3.56 0.56
CA ASP A 29 9.21 -4.30 1.49
C ASP A 29 10.45 -3.50 1.95
N GLN A 30 10.64 -2.27 1.44
CA GLN A 30 11.81 -1.43 1.65
C GLN A 30 13.13 -2.07 1.18
N ASN A 31 13.05 -3.09 0.33
CA ASN A 31 14.15 -3.89 -0.19
C ASN A 31 14.00 -4.16 -1.71
N GLY A 32 13.41 -3.19 -2.42
CA GLY A 32 13.31 -3.23 -3.88
C GLY A 32 12.09 -3.96 -4.43
N THR A 33 11.12 -4.34 -3.60
CA THR A 33 9.82 -4.87 -4.04
C THR A 33 8.68 -3.96 -3.60
N ALA A 34 7.69 -3.81 -4.46
CA ALA A 34 6.43 -3.13 -4.16
C ALA A 34 5.24 -3.98 -4.60
N VAL A 35 4.23 -4.03 -3.74
CA VAL A 35 2.95 -4.67 -4.01
C VAL A 35 1.93 -3.59 -4.35
N ILE A 36 1.44 -3.58 -5.59
CA ILE A 36 0.37 -2.68 -6.01
C ILE A 36 -0.94 -3.20 -5.42
N LEU A 37 -1.61 -2.34 -4.67
CA LEU A 37 -2.87 -2.63 -4.00
C LEU A 37 -4.05 -2.38 -4.92
N ARG A 38 -5.26 -2.62 -4.40
CA ARG A 38 -6.49 -2.41 -5.16
C ARG A 38 -7.45 -1.58 -4.32
N ALA A 39 -7.48 -0.28 -4.62
CA ALA A 39 -8.44 0.65 -4.05
C ALA A 39 -9.88 0.12 -4.25
N GLY A 40 -10.69 0.25 -3.21
CA GLY A 40 -12.10 -0.14 -3.25
C GLY A 40 -12.90 0.72 -4.24
N GLU A 41 -12.56 2.01 -4.32
CA GLU A 41 -13.16 3.00 -5.21
C GLU A 41 -12.56 2.88 -6.62
N PRO A 42 -13.36 2.62 -7.68
CA PRO A 42 -12.85 2.50 -9.05
C PRO A 42 -12.13 3.74 -9.57
N GLN A 43 -12.57 4.94 -9.18
CA GLN A 43 -11.97 6.20 -9.64
C GLN A 43 -10.50 6.32 -9.23
N ARG A 44 -10.14 5.80 -8.04
CA ARG A 44 -8.77 5.81 -7.52
C ARG A 44 -7.83 4.80 -8.18
N ARG A 45 -8.33 3.91 -9.04
CA ARG A 45 -7.49 2.90 -9.72
C ARG A 45 -6.59 3.50 -10.80
N VAL A 46 -6.87 4.73 -11.24
CA VAL A 46 -5.96 5.48 -12.13
C VAL A 46 -4.62 5.76 -11.44
N GLU A 47 -4.65 6.04 -10.13
CA GLU A 47 -3.46 6.32 -9.30
C GLU A 47 -2.51 5.13 -9.31
N ASN A 48 -3.04 3.90 -9.20
CA ASN A 48 -2.26 2.67 -9.26
C ASN A 48 -1.42 2.54 -10.54
N LYS A 49 -1.98 2.95 -11.69
CA LYS A 49 -1.29 2.84 -12.98
C LYS A 49 -0.10 3.80 -13.02
N ILE A 50 -0.30 5.03 -12.57
CA ILE A 50 0.72 6.07 -12.54
C ILE A 50 1.84 5.68 -11.57
N VAL A 51 1.48 5.27 -10.35
CA VAL A 51 2.46 4.82 -9.35
C VAL A 51 3.25 3.60 -9.84
N LYS A 52 2.60 2.66 -10.53
CA LYS A 52 3.28 1.51 -11.13
C LYS A 52 4.40 1.95 -12.10
N ILE A 53 4.09 2.91 -12.99
CA ILE A 53 5.08 3.45 -13.94
C ILE A 53 6.26 4.08 -13.20
N TYR A 54 5.99 4.87 -12.15
CA TYR A 54 7.05 5.49 -11.36
C TYR A 54 7.94 4.47 -10.65
N LEU A 55 7.35 3.43 -10.07
CA LEU A 55 8.09 2.33 -9.43
C LEU A 55 8.92 1.52 -10.44
N GLU A 56 8.41 1.29 -11.66
CA GLU A 56 9.15 0.65 -12.75
C GLU A 56 10.38 1.47 -13.17
N ILE A 57 10.23 2.80 -13.31
CA ILE A 57 11.34 3.71 -13.63
C ILE A 57 12.41 3.69 -12.53
N MET A 58 11.98 3.53 -11.27
CA MET A 58 12.88 3.38 -10.11
C MET A 58 13.56 2.00 -10.03
N GLY A 59 13.24 1.08 -10.94
CA GLY A 59 13.79 -0.28 -10.94
C GLY A 59 13.25 -1.17 -9.81
N ILE A 60 12.08 -0.85 -9.27
CA ILE A 60 11.43 -1.61 -8.21
C ILE A 60 10.68 -2.79 -8.81
N ASN A 61 10.84 -3.97 -8.20
CA ASN A 61 10.11 -5.17 -8.59
C ASN A 61 8.64 -5.04 -8.19
N ILE A 62 7.74 -5.18 -9.17
CA ILE A 62 6.32 -4.98 -8.94
C ILE A 62 5.58 -6.31 -8.84
N VAL A 63 4.80 -6.46 -7.77
CA VAL A 63 3.86 -7.56 -7.58
C VAL A 63 2.45 -6.99 -7.58
N GLU A 64 1.64 -7.37 -8.55
CA GLU A 64 0.24 -6.96 -8.62
C GLU A 64 -0.66 -7.98 -7.93
N ILE A 65 -1.62 -7.49 -7.14
CA ILE A 65 -2.62 -8.37 -6.56
C ILE A 65 -3.81 -8.51 -7.53
N PRO A 66 -4.24 -9.74 -7.87
CA PRO A 66 -5.27 -9.98 -8.88
C PRO A 66 -6.60 -9.25 -8.61
N ASP A 67 -7.24 -8.82 -9.70
CA ASP A 67 -8.47 -8.04 -9.71
C ASP A 67 -9.72 -8.93 -9.48
N GLU A 68 -9.96 -9.30 -8.21
CA GLU A 68 -11.07 -10.18 -7.82
C GLU A 68 -12.26 -9.39 -7.23
N LYS A 69 -13.49 -9.66 -7.69
CA LYS A 69 -14.70 -8.98 -7.17
C LYS A 69 -14.87 -9.19 -5.65
N GLY A 70 -15.22 -8.12 -4.94
CA GLY A 70 -15.48 -8.16 -3.49
C GLY A 70 -14.25 -8.07 -2.57
N ILE A 71 -13.04 -7.99 -3.13
CA ILE A 71 -11.77 -7.97 -2.38
C ILE A 71 -11.11 -6.59 -2.51
N ARG A 72 -10.72 -5.97 -1.39
CA ARG A 72 -10.22 -4.59 -1.33
C ARG A 72 -8.94 -4.52 -0.50
N ALA A 73 -7.98 -3.72 -0.95
CA ALA A 73 -6.84 -3.30 -0.14
C ALA A 73 -6.49 -1.83 -0.41
N ASP A 74 -6.47 -1.05 0.65
CA ASP A 74 -6.14 0.36 0.68
C ASP A 74 -4.85 0.56 1.49
N GLY A 75 -3.83 1.15 0.88
CA GLY A 75 -2.46 1.22 1.40
C GLY A 75 -2.31 2.04 2.67
N GLY A 76 -3.15 3.05 2.88
CA GLY A 76 -3.16 3.85 4.10
C GLY A 76 -3.43 3.03 5.37
N GLU A 77 -4.00 1.84 5.26
CA GLU A 77 -4.26 0.92 6.38
C GLU A 77 -3.13 -0.09 6.60
N PHE A 78 -2.07 -0.06 5.79
CA PHE A 78 -0.92 -0.94 5.93
C PHE A 78 0.31 -0.18 6.45
N TYR A 79 1.05 -0.84 7.31
CA TYR A 79 2.36 -0.38 7.76
C TYR A 79 3.31 -1.57 7.84
N PHE A 80 4.39 -1.54 7.07
CA PHE A 80 5.42 -2.57 7.09
C PHE A 80 6.60 -2.13 7.96
N CYS A 81 6.90 -2.89 9.01
CA CYS A 81 8.10 -2.73 9.83
C CYS A 81 9.17 -3.69 9.33
N ALA A 82 10.15 -3.17 8.57
CA ALA A 82 11.23 -3.98 7.99
C ALA A 82 12.13 -4.62 9.07
N LYS A 83 12.47 -3.89 10.15
CA LYS A 83 13.33 -4.37 11.25
C LYS A 83 12.81 -5.66 11.89
N ASP A 84 11.51 -5.72 12.15
CA ASP A 84 10.85 -6.86 12.78
C ASP A 84 10.28 -7.85 11.75
N ASN A 85 10.33 -7.50 10.46
CA ASN A 85 9.66 -8.16 9.35
C ASN A 85 8.15 -8.39 9.60
N VAL A 86 7.44 -7.35 10.10
CA VAL A 86 6.01 -7.43 10.46
C VAL A 86 5.18 -6.47 9.61
N LEU A 87 4.12 -6.99 8.98
CA LEU A 87 3.10 -6.18 8.31
C LEU A 87 1.88 -5.98 9.21
N PHE A 88 1.62 -4.73 9.59
CA PHE A 88 0.39 -4.31 10.23
C PHE A 88 -0.66 -3.99 9.17
N SER A 89 -1.90 -4.43 9.38
CA SER A 89 -3.01 -4.16 8.47
C SER A 89 -4.29 -3.84 9.23
N GLY A 90 -4.89 -2.68 8.96
CA GLY A 90 -6.26 -2.37 9.35
C GLY A 90 -7.25 -3.22 8.54
N LEU A 91 -8.35 -3.65 9.18
CA LEU A 91 -9.39 -4.50 8.56
C LEU A 91 -10.67 -3.75 8.20
N GLN A 92 -10.76 -2.44 8.49
CA GLN A 92 -11.97 -1.68 8.25
C GLN A 92 -12.21 -1.44 6.76
N ARG A 93 -11.15 -1.08 6.02
CA ARG A 93 -11.18 -0.88 4.55
C ARG A 93 -10.63 -2.06 3.75
N ASN A 94 -9.99 -3.02 4.43
CA ASN A 94 -9.34 -4.18 3.79
C ASN A 94 -10.06 -5.49 4.11
N THR A 95 -10.11 -6.39 3.14
CA THR A 95 -10.60 -7.75 3.40
C THR A 95 -9.48 -8.63 3.96
N LYS A 96 -9.82 -9.54 4.89
CA LYS A 96 -8.85 -10.48 5.49
C LYS A 96 -8.04 -11.27 4.45
N GLY A 97 -8.68 -11.65 3.35
CA GLY A 97 -8.03 -12.35 2.24
C GLY A 97 -6.92 -11.51 1.62
N ARG A 98 -7.13 -10.18 1.51
CA ARG A 98 -6.16 -9.28 0.92
C ARG A 98 -4.96 -9.02 1.82
N CYS A 99 -5.18 -8.81 3.12
CA CYS A 99 -4.08 -8.71 4.08
C CYS A 99 -3.17 -9.95 4.02
N ARG A 100 -3.76 -11.15 3.87
CA ARG A 100 -3.00 -12.40 3.71
C ARG A 100 -2.23 -12.47 2.39
N SER A 101 -2.79 -11.98 1.29
CA SER A 101 -2.07 -11.92 0.01
C SER A 101 -0.91 -10.92 0.07
N CYS A 102 -1.12 -9.69 0.57
CA CYS A 102 -0.05 -8.71 0.76
C CYS A 102 1.08 -9.28 1.63
N SER A 103 0.74 -9.94 2.74
CA SER A 103 1.75 -10.54 3.63
C SER A 103 2.60 -11.63 2.98
N ARG A 104 2.03 -12.36 2.00
CA ARG A 104 2.77 -13.38 1.23
C ARG A 104 3.66 -12.74 0.18
N SER A 105 3.17 -11.70 -0.48
CA SER A 105 3.91 -10.98 -1.53
C SER A 105 5.09 -10.16 -0.99
N ILE A 106 5.07 -9.76 0.29
CA ILE A 106 6.14 -8.98 0.95
C ILE A 106 7.07 -9.89 1.80
N GLU A 107 6.88 -11.22 1.76
CA GLU A 107 7.67 -12.19 2.53
C GLU A 107 7.80 -11.86 4.03
N CYS A 108 6.71 -11.39 4.64
CA CYS A 108 6.72 -10.94 6.04
C CYS A 108 6.28 -11.99 7.05
N LYS A 109 6.78 -11.90 8.29
CA LYS A 109 6.25 -12.66 9.44
C LYS A 109 4.82 -12.20 9.73
N LYS A 110 3.86 -13.10 9.53
CA LYS A 110 2.44 -12.86 9.83
C LYS A 110 2.25 -12.70 11.33
N ASN A 111 1.80 -11.53 11.76
CA ASN A 111 1.23 -11.38 13.09
C ASN A 111 -0.31 -11.46 12.99
N ASN A 112 -0.89 -12.59 13.39
CA ASN A 112 -2.35 -12.81 13.37
C ASN A 112 -3.09 -12.06 14.49
N HIS A 113 -2.40 -11.19 15.23
CA HIS A 113 -2.99 -10.36 16.26
C HIS A 113 -3.78 -9.20 15.65
N ILE A 114 -5.03 -9.49 15.27
CA ILE A 114 -6.11 -8.50 15.31
C ILE A 114 -6.31 -8.14 16.80
N LYS A 115 -5.40 -7.37 17.38
CA LYS A 115 -5.67 -6.74 18.67
C LYS A 115 -6.49 -5.50 18.36
N ARG A 116 -7.80 -5.58 18.65
CA ARG A 116 -8.71 -4.41 18.82
C ARG A 116 -8.29 -3.56 20.02
N ARG A 117 -6.99 -3.35 20.22
CA ARG A 117 -6.42 -2.52 21.26
C ARG A 117 -5.69 -1.45 20.48
N TRP A 118 -6.21 -0.24 20.53
CA TRP A 118 -5.56 1.00 20.13
C TRP A 118 -4.04 0.81 20.13
N LEU A 119 -3.46 0.58 18.95
CA LEU A 119 -2.02 0.58 18.76
C LEU A 119 -1.61 2.03 19.01
N SER A 120 -1.31 2.32 20.28
CA SER A 120 -0.74 3.59 20.68
C SER A 120 0.47 3.84 19.79
N LEU A 121 0.48 4.99 19.10
CA LEU A 121 1.59 5.44 18.26
C LEU A 121 2.97 5.19 18.90
N ARG A 122 3.06 5.17 20.24
CA ARG A 122 4.29 4.84 20.98
C ARG A 122 4.92 3.49 20.60
N TYR A 123 4.14 2.44 20.34
CA TYR A 123 4.69 1.12 20.02
C TYR A 123 5.31 1.06 18.62
N ILE A 124 4.76 1.83 17.68
CA ILE A 124 5.30 1.97 16.32
C ILE A 124 6.63 2.74 16.36
N PHE A 125 6.70 3.82 17.14
CA PHE A 125 7.93 4.60 17.28
C PHE A 125 9.04 3.88 18.08
N HIS A 126 8.71 3.03 19.06
CA HIS A 126 9.73 2.35 19.87
C HIS A 126 10.47 1.22 19.13
N SER A 127 9.83 0.55 18.16
CA SER A 127 10.51 -0.42 17.28
C SER A 127 11.40 0.25 16.23
N CYS A 128 11.25 1.56 15.99
CA CYS A 128 11.97 2.30 14.95
C CYS A 128 13.30 2.91 15.38
N TYR A 129 13.71 2.74 16.65
CA TYR A 129 15.07 3.04 17.12
C TYR A 129 15.76 1.73 17.51
#